data_AF-A0A3M5T736-F1
#
_entry.id   AF-A0A3M5T736-F1
#
_cell.length_a   1.000
_cell.length_b   1.000
_cell.length_c   1.000
_cell.angle_alpha   90.00
_cell.angle_beta   90.00
_cell.angle_gamma   90.00
#
_symmetry.space_group_name_H-M   'P 1'
#
loop_
_entity.id
_entity.type
_entity.pdbx_description
1 polymer ?
#
loop_
_entity_poly.entity_id
_entity_poly.type
_entity_poly.pdbx_seq_one_letter_code
_entity_poly.pdbx_strand_id
1 'polypeptide(L)' 'MTRQAQSVVMSQLSWMPPALGFSASYTSVTYTAGVLTVTIQYPKTRLTQVLPLLTLPGIGEIPRLPTNLTAQASLQLVP' A
#
# COMPACT_ATOMS: atom_id res chain seq x y z
N MET A 1 -15.38 -0.50 13.01
CA MET A 1 -15.10 -1.41 11.88
C MET A 1 -13.92 -0.96 11.04
N THR A 2 -13.88 0.28 10.53
CA THR A 2 -12.72 0.79 9.74
C THR A 2 -11.39 0.73 10.50
N ARG A 3 -11.38 1.10 11.78
CA ARG A 3 -10.19 0.96 12.66
C ARG A 3 -9.74 -0.49 12.85
N GLN A 4 -10.69 -1.42 12.93
CA GLN A 4 -10.37 -2.85 13.07
C GLN A 4 -9.77 -3.40 11.78
N ALA A 5 -10.35 -3.06 10.62
CA ALA A 5 -9.76 -3.42 9.34
C ALA A 5 -8.34 -2.85 9.19
N GLN A 6 -8.13 -1.59 9.57
CA GLN A 6 -6.78 -0.99 9.56
C GLN A 6 -5.82 -1.73 10.49
N SER A 7 -6.26 -2.12 11.69
CA SER A 7 -5.43 -2.92 12.62
C SER A 7 -5.10 -4.30 12.06
N VAL A 8 -6.05 -4.99 11.42
CA VAL A 8 -5.82 -6.27 10.76
C VAL A 8 -4.82 -6.11 9.62
N VAL A 9 -4.95 -5.07 8.79
CA VAL A 9 -3.97 -4.77 7.73
C VAL A 9 -2.57 -4.62 8.31
N MET A 10 -2.41 -3.85 9.39
CA MET A 10 -1.09 -3.68 10.04
C MET A 10 -0.54 -4.99 10.60
N SER A 11 -1.39 -5.86 11.15
CA SER A 11 -0.99 -7.19 11.61
C SER A 11 -0.56 -8.10 10.44
N GLN A 12 -1.32 -8.12 9.35
CA GLN A 12 -1.04 -8.94 8.18
C GLN A 12 0.21 -8.48 7.42
N LEU A 13 0.55 -7.18 7.49
CA LEU A 13 1.75 -6.62 6.88
C LEU A 13 2.95 -6.57 7.83
N SER A 14 2.87 -7.20 9.00
CA SER A 14 3.97 -7.25 9.98
C SER A 14 5.22 -7.99 9.47
N TRP A 15 5.08 -8.81 8.42
CA TRP A 15 6.21 -9.46 7.75
C TRP A 15 7.09 -8.48 6.96
N MET A 16 6.58 -7.29 6.62
CA MET A 16 7.31 -6.33 5.81
C MET A 16 8.55 -5.81 6.57
N PRO A 17 9.74 -5.80 5.92
CA PRO A 17 10.93 -5.23 6.52
C PRO A 17 10.70 -3.79 7.01
N PRO A 18 11.13 -3.43 8.24
CA PRO A 18 10.98 -2.07 8.76
C PRO A 18 11.62 -0.99 7.89
N ALA A 19 12.66 -1.34 7.13
CA ALA A 19 13.33 -0.45 6.17
C ALA A 19 12.42 0.06 5.05
N LEU A 20 11.31 -0.63 4.76
CA LEU A 20 10.27 -0.16 3.85
C LEU A 20 9.41 0.95 4.46
N GLY A 21 9.48 1.19 5.77
CA GLY A 21 8.80 2.31 6.42
C GLY A 21 7.29 2.34 6.19
N PHE A 22 6.64 1.17 6.08
CA PHE A 22 5.19 1.08 5.91
C PHE A 22 4.49 1.56 7.19
N SER A 23 3.39 2.29 7.02
CA SER A 23 2.61 2.83 8.13
C SER A 23 1.12 2.82 7.81
N ALA A 24 0.30 2.90 8.86
CA ALA A 24 -1.15 2.88 8.75
C ALA A 24 -1.71 4.08 7.97
N SER A 25 -0.95 5.17 7.79
CA SER A 25 -1.36 6.33 6.99
C SER A 25 -1.42 6.06 5.49
N TYR A 26 -0.79 4.98 5.01
CA TYR A 26 -0.89 4.54 3.62
C TYR A 26 -2.12 3.69 3.35
N THR A 27 -2.96 3.45 4.36
CA THR A 27 -4.16 2.61 4.27
C THR A 27 -5.40 3.47 4.42
N SER A 28 -6.30 3.37 3.45
CA SER A 28 -7.65 3.91 3.52
C SER A 28 -8.65 2.78 3.64
N VAL A 29 -9.64 2.94 4.54
CA VAL A 29 -10.70 1.95 4.74
C VAL A 29 -12.05 2.64 4.59
N THR A 30 -12.86 2.19 3.64
CA THR A 30 -14.21 2.68 3.40
C THR A 30 -15.21 1.55 3.64
N TYR A 31 -16.41 1.90 4.12
CA TYR A 31 -17.52 0.98 4.24
C TYR A 31 -18.75 1.62 3.61
N THR A 32 -19.26 1.03 2.53
CA THR A 32 -20.36 1.59 1.76
C THR A 32 -21.20 0.46 1.18
N ALA A 33 -22.53 0.56 1.32
CA ALA A 33 -23.48 -0.43 0.80
C ALA A 33 -23.17 -1.90 1.20
N GLY A 34 -22.71 -2.13 2.43
CA GLY A 34 -22.38 -3.48 2.91
C GLY A 34 -21.00 -4.00 2.49
N VAL A 35 -20.24 -3.24 1.71
CA VAL A 35 -18.89 -3.61 1.29
C VAL A 35 -17.85 -2.82 2.08
N LEU A 36 -16.95 -3.54 2.74
CA LEU A 36 -15.75 -2.99 3.35
C LEU A 36 -14.62 -3.03 2.32
N THR A 37 -14.09 -1.87 1.93
CA THR A 37 -12.97 -1.76 1.00
C THR A 37 -11.75 -1.21 1.71
N VAL A 38 -10.61 -1.87 1.52
CA VAL A 38 -9.30 -1.40 1.97
C VAL A 38 -8.49 -1.07 0.72
N THR A 39 -7.93 0.14 0.69
CA THR A 39 -7.01 0.58 -0.34
C THR A 39 -5.69 0.97 0.30
N ILE A 40 -4.60 0.41 -0.21
CA ILE A 40 -3.24 0.78 0.17
C ILE A 40 -2.65 1.63 -0.94
N GLN A 41 -2.12 2.79 -0.61
CA GLN A 41 -1.42 3.70 -1.52
C GLN A 41 -0.03 3.95 -0.96
N TYR A 42 0.92 3.17 -1.42
CA TYR A 42 2.28 3.17 -0.90
C TYR A 42 3.21 3.96 -1.83
N PRO A 43 3.80 5.08 -1.37
CA PRO A 43 4.51 5.99 -2.24
C PRO A 43 5.85 5.42 -2.70
N LYS A 44 6.18 5.68 -3.97
CA LYS A 44 7.45 5.27 -4.59
C LYS A 44 8.68 5.67 -3.77
N THR A 45 8.67 6.84 -3.13
CA THR A 45 9.77 7.33 -2.30
C THR A 45 10.15 6.40 -1.14
N ARG A 46 9.23 5.53 -0.70
CA ARG A 46 9.50 4.51 0.33
C ARG A 46 10.13 3.25 -0.26
N LEU A 47 9.71 2.84 -1.45
CA LEU A 47 10.31 1.70 -2.17
C LEU A 47 11.79 1.96 -2.47
N THR A 48 12.12 3.19 -2.87
CA THR A 48 13.48 3.58 -3.23
C THR A 48 14.44 3.63 -2.04
N GLN A 49 13.94 3.44 -0.80
CA GLN A 49 14.80 3.29 0.37
C GLN A 49 15.51 1.93 0.40
N VAL A 50 14.96 0.92 -0.27
CA VAL A 50 15.53 -0.44 -0.30
C VAL A 50 15.74 -0.97 -1.72
N LEU A 51 15.02 -0.44 -2.71
CA LEU A 51 15.17 -0.79 -4.12
C LEU A 51 16.00 0.29 -4.84
N PRO A 52 17.14 -0.06 -5.45
CA PRO A 52 17.92 0.89 -6.21
C PRO A 52 17.21 1.29 -7.50
N LEU A 53 17.41 2.55 -7.90
CA LEU A 53 16.96 3.09 -9.18
C LEU A 53 18.17 3.56 -9.98
N LEU A 54 18.12 3.35 -11.29
CA LEU A 54 19.11 3.86 -12.23
C LEU A 54 18.42 4.71 -13.31
N THR A 55 18.88 5.93 -13.50
CA THR A 55 18.40 6.79 -14.58
C THR A 55 19.33 6.66 -15.78
N LEU A 56 18.82 6.08 -16.87
CA LEU A 56 19.57 5.94 -18.12
C LEU A 56 19.25 7.10 -19.08
N PRO A 57 20.27 7.67 -19.76
CA PRO A 57 20.06 8.69 -20.79
C PRO A 57 19.12 8.17 -21.90
N GLY A 58 18.12 8.98 -22.27
CA GLY A 58 17.15 8.65 -23.34
C GLY A 58 16.07 7.61 -23.00
N ILE A 59 16.22 6.83 -21.92
CA ILE A 59 15.27 5.76 -21.52
C ILE A 59 14.50 6.14 -20.24
N GLY A 60 15.13 6.90 -19.34
CA GLY A 60 14.57 7.33 -18.07
C GLY A 60 14.93 6.40 -16.91
N GLU A 61 14.15 6.47 -15.84
CA GLU A 61 14.38 5.69 -14.62
C GLU A 61 14.00 4.21 -14.80
N ILE A 62 14.89 3.33 -14.33
CA ILE A 62 14.72 1.88 -14.32
C ILE A 62 14.99 1.36 -12.89
N PRO A 63 14.09 0.54 -12.31
CA PRO A 63 12.80 0.12 -12.87
C PRO A 63 11.79 1.26 -13.01
N ARG A 64 10.89 1.16 -13.98
CA ARG A 64 9.80 2.13 -14.16
C ARG A 64 8.72 1.89 -13.10
N LEU A 65 8.77 2.65 -12.01
CA LEU A 65 7.81 2.57 -10.93
C LEU A 65 6.71 3.65 -11.06
N PRO A 66 5.44 3.32 -10.76
CA PRO A 66 4.38 4.32 -10.64
C PRO A 66 4.61 5.20 -9.40
N THR A 67 3.93 6.34 -9.32
CA THR A 67 4.01 7.26 -8.16
C THR A 67 3.61 6.57 -6.85
N ASN A 68 2.60 5.69 -6.90
CA ASN A 68 2.19 4.84 -5.78
C ASN A 68 2.04 3.40 -6.26
N LEU A 69 2.50 2.45 -5.46
CA LEU A 69 2.01 1.07 -5.54
C LEU A 69 0.65 1.01 -4.85
N THR A 70 -0.33 0.53 -5.59
CA THR A 70 -1.71 0.44 -5.12
C THR A 70 -2.11 -1.02 -4.98
N ALA A 71 -2.67 -1.37 -3.83
CA ALA A 71 -3.34 -2.64 -3.61
C ALA A 71 -4.75 -2.36 -3.07
N GLN A 72 -5.72 -3.17 -3.47
CA GLN A 72 -7.10 -3.02 -3.02
C GLN A 72 -7.70 -4.39 -2.72
N ALA A 73 -8.43 -4.47 -1.62
CA ALA A 73 -9.20 -5.63 -1.24
C ALA A 73 -10.59 -5.18 -0.78
N SER A 74 -11.60 -6.03 -0.99
CA SER A 74 -12.96 -5.76 -0.53
C SER A 74 -13.62 -7.00 0.05
N LEU A 75 -14.50 -6.80 1.02
CA LEU A 75 -15.26 -7.84 1.70
C LEU A 75 -16.73 -7.41 1.76
N GLN A 76 -17.60 -8.22 1.17
CA GLN A 76 -19.06 -8.07 1.34
C GLN A 76 -19.45 -8.67 2.68
N LEU A 77 -20.08 -7.87 3.52
CA LEU A 77 -20.72 -8.33 4.74
C LEU A 77 -22.17 -8.70 4.38
N VAL A 78 -22.49 -9.99 4.50
CA VAL A 78 -23.87 -10.48 4.38
C VAL A 78 -24.47 -10.49 5.79
N PRO A 79 -25.66 -9.92 6.01
CA PRO A 79 -26.35 -9.98 7.30
C PRO A 79 -26.71 -11.41 7.70
#